data_AF-A0A9P1MW99-F1
#
_entry.id   AF-A0A9P1MW99-F1
#
_cell.length_a   1.000
_cell.length_b   1.000
_cell.length_c   1.000
_cell.angle_alpha   90.00
_cell.angle_beta   90.00
_cell.angle_gamma   90.00
#
_symmetry.space_group_name_H-M   'P 1'
#
loop_
_entity.id
_entity.type
_entity.pdbx_description
1 polymer ?
#
loop_
_entity_poly.entity_id
_entity_poly.type
_entity_poly.pdbx_seq_one_letter_code
_entity_poly.pdbx_strand_id
1 'polypeptide(L)'
;MGKSRKRSRSRERKRRHSSSSESSSQDEGDRQLEERLKEERKRKKEQKKLDKERMKQNETAEEKRQRRMEKRKLKEEKRKDTGSTSAIPAELAYTNLNNPFNDTKLTDTFVWGKKLESEGKSNLSMKQIQKETHKRVQKNLHEAAEFKKVRDAKMAAKEDMEMMKRDADLKTYGGGGGGDSKERQFTLDLVKERTRIRIEQGRAKAIDLLTRYSRYNDPTNSEKDAEFELEDPILYIKSNCKTIDDLEDLLEDIKTYRELESNFETDIFWNDIQTIC
;
A
#
# COMPACT_ATOMS: atom_id res chain seq x y z
N MET A 1 34.81 23.90 8.55
CA MET A 1 34.75 22.50 8.06
C MET A 1 33.39 22.26 7.40
N GLY A 2 33.30 22.41 6.08
CA GLY A 2 32.04 22.30 5.33
C GLY A 2 31.73 20.86 4.93
N LYS A 3 30.52 20.38 5.26
CA LYS A 3 30.01 19.08 4.82
C LYS A 3 28.92 19.26 3.75
N SER A 4 29.24 18.72 2.59
CA SER A 4 28.49 18.70 1.32
C SER A 4 27.10 18.06 1.45
N ARG A 5 26.05 18.79 1.06
CA ARG A 5 24.69 18.27 0.83
C ARG A 5 24.51 17.97 -0.66
N LYS A 6 24.39 16.69 -1.02
CA LYS A 6 24.10 16.21 -2.38
C LYS A 6 22.69 16.63 -2.79
N ARG A 7 22.58 17.58 -3.71
CA ARG A 7 21.32 18.02 -4.34
C ARG A 7 21.09 17.22 -5.64
N SER A 8 19.96 16.53 -5.73
CA SER A 8 19.50 15.82 -6.91
C SER A 8 19.21 16.79 -8.06
N ARG A 9 19.81 16.54 -9.23
CA ARG A 9 19.61 17.33 -10.45
C ARG A 9 18.29 16.94 -11.13
N SER A 10 17.26 17.77 -10.96
CA SER A 10 16.07 17.77 -11.80
C SER A 10 16.45 18.19 -13.23
N ARG A 11 16.15 17.34 -14.22
CA ARG A 11 16.34 17.66 -15.65
C ARG A 11 15.17 18.51 -16.13
N GLU A 12 15.36 19.82 -16.04
CA GLU A 12 14.46 20.82 -16.60
C GLU A 12 14.54 20.80 -18.14
N ARG A 13 13.51 20.26 -18.79
CA ARG A 13 13.34 20.29 -20.24
C ARG A 13 12.99 21.72 -20.66
N LYS A 14 14.01 22.52 -20.95
CA LYS A 14 13.86 23.83 -21.60
C LYS A 14 13.18 23.66 -22.96
N ARG A 15 11.92 24.10 -23.04
CA ARG A 15 11.20 24.34 -24.30
C ARG A 15 11.89 25.50 -25.02
N ARG A 16 12.68 25.20 -26.05
CA ARG A 16 13.17 26.24 -26.97
C ARG A 16 11.98 26.80 -27.74
N HIS A 17 11.70 28.06 -27.49
CA HIS A 17 10.79 28.88 -28.27
C HIS A 17 11.56 29.26 -29.54
N SER A 18 11.11 28.80 -30.71
CA SER A 18 11.61 29.32 -31.98
C SER A 18 10.74 30.52 -32.34
N SER A 19 11.27 31.70 -32.04
CA SER A 19 10.85 32.97 -32.63
C SER A 19 10.92 32.87 -34.16
N SER A 20 9.82 33.23 -34.79
CA SER A 20 9.76 33.58 -36.21
C SER A 20 10.63 34.81 -36.46
N SER A 21 11.74 34.60 -37.16
CA SER A 21 12.43 35.66 -37.89
C SER A 21 12.12 35.45 -39.36
N GLU A 22 11.31 36.35 -39.89
CA GLU A 22 10.95 36.51 -41.28
C GLU A 22 12.21 36.97 -42.02
N SER A 23 12.84 36.07 -42.78
CA SER A 23 13.89 36.43 -43.74
C SER A 23 13.58 35.74 -45.05
N SER A 24 13.04 36.54 -45.96
CA SER A 24 12.76 36.20 -47.35
C SER A 24 14.07 36.05 -48.12
N SER A 25 14.58 34.82 -48.19
CA SER A 25 15.51 34.38 -49.22
C SER A 25 15.40 32.85 -49.33
N GLN A 26 14.38 32.37 -50.02
CA GLN A 26 14.26 30.95 -50.36
C GLN A 26 15.39 30.60 -51.33
N ASP A 27 16.41 29.93 -50.80
CA ASP A 27 17.45 29.29 -51.58
C ASP A 27 16.80 28.23 -52.49
N GLU A 28 17.13 28.25 -53.78
CA GLU A 28 16.59 27.32 -54.78
C GLU A 28 16.85 25.84 -54.41
N GLY A 29 17.86 25.56 -53.56
CA GLY A 29 18.14 24.23 -53.01
C GLY A 29 17.06 23.68 -52.08
N ASP A 30 16.40 24.53 -51.27
CA ASP A 30 15.38 24.07 -50.31
C ASP A 30 14.05 23.74 -51.02
N ARG A 31 13.72 24.48 -52.08
CA ARG A 31 12.60 24.17 -52.98
C ARG A 31 12.80 22.83 -53.70
N GLN A 32 14.00 22.57 -54.20
CA GLN A 32 14.35 21.29 -54.84
C GLN A 32 14.33 20.12 -53.85
N LEU A 33 14.75 20.33 -52.59
CA LEU A 33 14.67 19.32 -51.53
C LEU A 33 13.22 18.98 -51.18
N GLU A 34 12.36 19.99 -51.03
CA GLU A 34 10.92 19.77 -50.83
C GLU A 34 10.28 19.00 -51.99
N GLU A 35 10.66 19.32 -53.22
CA GLU A 35 10.14 18.66 -54.42
C GLU A 35 10.56 17.18 -54.48
N ARG A 36 11.83 16.88 -54.19
CA ARG A 36 12.32 15.49 -54.06
C ARG A 36 11.60 14.74 -52.95
N LEU A 37 11.34 15.36 -51.80
CA LEU A 37 10.58 14.74 -50.70
C LEU A 37 9.11 14.52 -51.08
N LYS A 38 8.51 15.43 -51.85
CA LYS A 38 7.14 15.27 -52.38
C LYS A 38 7.08 14.11 -53.37
N GLU A 39 8.08 13.97 -54.24
CA GLU A 39 8.20 12.89 -55.21
C GLU A 39 8.45 11.52 -54.54
N GLU A 40 9.34 11.47 -53.54
CA GLU A 40 9.56 10.27 -52.73
C GLU A 40 8.29 9.84 -51.99
N ARG A 41 7.55 10.79 -51.40
CA ARG A 41 6.24 10.55 -50.79
C ARG A 41 5.24 10.02 -51.81
N LYS A 42 5.30 10.45 -53.07
CA LYS A 42 4.42 9.99 -54.15
C LYS A 42 4.76 8.56 -54.55
N ARG A 43 6.05 8.24 -54.79
CA ARG A 43 6.53 6.88 -55.07
C ARG A 43 6.17 5.91 -53.94
N LYS A 44 6.36 6.31 -52.68
CA LYS A 44 6.00 5.48 -51.51
C LYS A 44 4.50 5.26 -51.39
N LYS A 45 3.67 6.22 -51.78
CA LYS A 45 2.20 6.05 -51.85
C LYS A 45 1.80 5.07 -52.96
N GLU A 46 2.46 5.15 -54.11
CA GLU A 46 2.21 4.26 -55.25
C GLU A 46 2.62 2.82 -54.94
N GLN A 47 3.81 2.60 -54.37
CA GLN A 47 4.24 1.29 -53.89
C GLN A 47 3.25 0.71 -52.86
N LYS A 48 2.83 1.51 -51.88
CA LYS A 48 1.81 1.09 -50.90
C LYS A 48 0.44 0.76 -51.53
N LYS A 49 0.10 1.37 -52.67
CA LYS A 49 -1.14 1.03 -53.39
C LYS A 49 -0.99 -0.31 -54.10
N LEU A 50 0.12 -0.49 -54.83
CA LEU A 50 0.49 -1.76 -55.49
C LEU A 50 0.55 -2.92 -54.51
N ASP A 51 1.20 -2.74 -53.35
CA ASP A 51 1.26 -3.76 -52.31
C ASP A 51 -0.12 -4.12 -51.77
N LYS A 52 -0.99 -3.12 -51.56
CA LYS A 52 -2.38 -3.35 -51.13
C LYS A 52 -3.21 -4.04 -52.19
N GLU A 53 -2.91 -3.87 -53.47
CA GLU A 53 -3.59 -4.53 -54.57
C GLU A 53 -3.13 -5.98 -54.70
N ARG A 54 -1.81 -6.23 -54.63
CA ARG A 54 -1.23 -7.57 -54.55
C ARG A 54 -1.77 -8.36 -53.35
N MET A 55 -1.82 -7.74 -52.17
CA MET A 55 -2.40 -8.35 -50.97
C MET A 55 -3.88 -8.71 -51.16
N LYS A 56 -4.67 -7.86 -51.83
CA LYS A 56 -6.10 -8.15 -52.11
C LYS A 56 -6.30 -9.25 -53.15
N GLN A 57 -5.35 -9.45 -54.07
CA GLN A 57 -5.43 -10.49 -55.09
C GLN A 57 -5.09 -11.87 -54.52
N ASN A 58 -4.23 -11.92 -53.51
CA ASN A 58 -3.85 -13.15 -52.80
C ASN A 58 -4.78 -13.47 -51.60
N GLU A 59 -5.72 -12.59 -51.25
CA GLU A 59 -6.58 -12.68 -50.07
C GLU A 59 -7.67 -13.76 -50.26
N THR A 60 -7.78 -14.70 -49.31
CA THR A 60 -8.81 -15.75 -49.34
C THR A 60 -10.19 -15.15 -49.01
N ALA A 61 -11.29 -15.80 -49.43
CA ALA A 61 -12.65 -15.27 -49.25
C ALA A 61 -13.02 -14.97 -47.79
N GLU A 62 -12.42 -15.70 -46.83
CA GLU A 62 -12.62 -15.52 -45.40
C GLU A 62 -11.89 -14.28 -44.83
N GLU A 63 -10.63 -14.07 -45.23
CA GLU A 63 -9.83 -12.91 -44.85
C GLU A 63 -10.45 -11.59 -45.38
N LYS A 64 -11.00 -11.64 -46.60
CA LYS A 64 -11.80 -10.54 -47.17
C LYS A 64 -13.04 -10.20 -46.35
N ARG A 65 -13.68 -11.18 -45.68
CA ARG A 65 -14.81 -10.93 -44.76
C ARG A 65 -14.32 -10.29 -43.47
N GLN A 66 -13.23 -10.79 -42.88
CA GLN A 66 -12.64 -10.22 -41.66
C GLN A 66 -12.22 -8.76 -41.87
N ARG A 67 -11.54 -8.45 -42.98
CA ARG A 67 -11.17 -7.07 -43.34
C ARG A 67 -12.38 -6.15 -43.55
N ARG A 68 -13.48 -6.65 -44.13
CA ARG A 68 -14.73 -5.88 -44.25
C ARG A 68 -15.38 -5.64 -42.89
N MET A 69 -15.34 -6.63 -42.00
CA MET A 69 -15.83 -6.51 -40.63
C MET A 69 -14.99 -5.52 -39.81
N GLU A 70 -13.67 -5.57 -39.91
CA GLU A 70 -12.76 -4.60 -39.27
C GLU A 70 -12.95 -3.20 -39.83
N LYS A 71 -13.06 -3.05 -41.16
CA LYS A 71 -13.35 -1.76 -41.79
C LYS A 71 -14.72 -1.22 -41.36
N ARG A 72 -15.70 -2.09 -41.12
CA ARG A 72 -17.03 -1.72 -40.61
C ARG A 72 -16.94 -1.28 -39.15
N LYS A 73 -16.28 -2.07 -38.29
CA LYS A 73 -16.03 -1.75 -36.88
C LYS A 73 -15.26 -0.44 -36.72
N LEU A 74 -14.17 -0.24 -37.47
CA LEU A 74 -13.39 1.00 -37.44
C LEU A 74 -14.20 2.21 -37.92
N LYS A 75 -15.05 2.04 -38.94
CA LYS A 75 -15.98 3.10 -39.39
C LYS A 75 -17.04 3.40 -38.34
N GLU A 76 -17.53 2.40 -37.65
CA GLU A 76 -18.54 2.51 -36.59
C GLU A 76 -17.96 3.16 -35.33
N GLU A 77 -16.78 2.76 -34.91
CA GLU A 77 -16.01 3.37 -33.82
C GLU A 77 -15.69 4.84 -34.14
N LYS A 78 -15.21 5.12 -35.37
CA LYS A 78 -14.99 6.49 -35.81
C LYS A 78 -16.27 7.31 -35.87
N ARG A 79 -17.41 6.72 -36.27
CA ARG A 79 -18.73 7.38 -36.24
C ARG A 79 -19.21 7.60 -34.81
N LYS A 80 -18.92 6.70 -33.88
CA LYS A 80 -19.24 6.82 -32.45
C LYS A 80 -18.42 7.93 -31.78
N ASP A 81 -17.12 8.00 -32.11
CA ASP A 81 -16.20 9.04 -31.65
C ASP A 81 -16.52 10.42 -32.25
N THR A 82 -16.93 10.49 -33.53
CA THR A 82 -17.37 11.76 -34.15
C THR A 82 -18.83 12.13 -33.88
N GLY A 83 -19.66 11.15 -33.50
CA GLY A 83 -21.10 11.28 -33.30
C GLY A 83 -21.48 11.64 -31.87
N SER A 84 -20.56 11.50 -30.92
CA SER A 84 -20.66 12.16 -29.63
C SER A 84 -20.36 13.65 -29.82
N THR A 85 -21.38 14.40 -30.20
CA THR A 85 -21.36 15.88 -30.26
C THR A 85 -20.92 16.48 -28.90
N SER A 86 -21.18 15.75 -27.81
CA SER A 86 -20.80 16.12 -26.46
C SER A 86 -19.44 15.56 -26.06
N ALA A 87 -18.54 16.43 -25.60
CA ALA A 87 -17.25 16.08 -25.00
C ALA A 87 -17.36 15.38 -23.63
N ILE A 88 -18.59 15.30 -23.09
CA ILE A 88 -18.90 14.78 -21.77
C ILE A 88 -19.29 13.31 -21.91
N PRO A 89 -18.77 12.40 -21.06
CA PRO A 89 -19.17 10.99 -21.07
C PRO A 89 -20.68 10.81 -21.01
N ALA A 90 -21.21 9.86 -21.82
CA ALA A 90 -22.64 9.60 -21.91
C ALA A 90 -23.30 9.26 -20.56
N GLU A 91 -22.53 8.74 -19.61
CA GLU A 91 -22.96 8.36 -18.25
C GLU A 91 -23.17 9.56 -17.30
N LEU A 92 -22.61 10.73 -17.65
CA LEU A 92 -22.67 11.98 -16.86
C LEU A 92 -23.45 13.10 -17.57
N ALA A 93 -23.97 12.84 -18.77
CA ALA A 93 -24.45 13.89 -19.65
C ALA A 93 -25.92 14.21 -19.41
N TYR A 94 -26.17 15.31 -18.72
CA TYR A 94 -27.41 16.04 -18.94
C TYR A 94 -27.51 16.43 -20.42
N THR A 95 -28.67 16.22 -21.01
CA THR A 95 -29.01 16.62 -22.38
C THR A 95 -29.88 17.87 -22.32
N ASN A 96 -30.00 18.61 -23.42
CA ASN A 96 -30.87 19.80 -23.49
C ASN A 96 -32.33 19.51 -23.13
N LEU A 97 -32.76 18.24 -23.18
CA LEU A 97 -34.13 17.80 -22.87
C LEU A 97 -34.28 17.24 -21.45
N ASN A 98 -33.20 16.84 -20.77
CA ASN A 98 -33.26 16.26 -19.41
C ASN A 98 -32.63 17.16 -18.34
N ASN A 99 -32.33 18.41 -18.70
CA ASN A 99 -31.66 19.36 -17.83
C ASN A 99 -32.61 19.86 -16.72
N PRO A 100 -32.31 19.62 -15.43
CA PRO A 100 -33.17 20.03 -14.31
C PRO A 100 -33.25 21.56 -14.13
N PHE A 101 -32.37 22.33 -14.77
CA PHE A 101 -32.34 23.80 -14.73
C PHE A 101 -33.09 24.45 -15.90
N ASN A 102 -33.81 23.68 -16.71
CA ASN A 102 -34.59 24.18 -17.85
C ASN A 102 -33.78 24.97 -18.89
N ASP A 103 -32.45 24.80 -18.93
CA ASP A 103 -31.59 25.42 -19.93
C ASP A 103 -31.55 24.56 -21.21
N THR A 104 -31.96 25.19 -22.32
CA THR A 104 -32.13 24.61 -23.66
C THR A 104 -30.81 24.50 -24.43
N LYS A 105 -29.74 25.14 -23.95
CA LYS A 105 -28.43 25.24 -24.63
C LYS A 105 -27.30 24.58 -23.83
N LEU A 106 -27.62 23.62 -22.97
CA LEU A 106 -26.63 22.96 -22.11
C LEU A 106 -25.50 22.26 -22.88
N THR A 107 -25.80 21.69 -24.04
CA THR A 107 -24.79 21.04 -24.90
C THR A 107 -23.94 22.02 -25.69
N ASP A 108 -24.32 23.30 -25.74
CA ASP A 108 -23.56 24.30 -26.50
C ASP A 108 -22.24 24.59 -25.80
N THR A 109 -21.16 24.64 -26.57
CA THR A 109 -19.85 24.94 -26.02
C THR A 109 -19.76 26.41 -25.62
N PHE A 110 -19.62 26.68 -24.32
CA PHE A 110 -19.37 28.02 -23.81
C PHE A 110 -18.04 28.58 -24.36
N VAL A 111 -18.09 29.82 -24.86
CA VAL A 111 -16.92 30.55 -25.35
C VAL A 111 -16.75 31.83 -24.56
N TRP A 112 -15.59 31.97 -23.93
CA TRP A 112 -15.22 33.21 -23.27
C TRP A 112 -14.56 34.16 -24.27
N GLY A 113 -15.36 35.02 -24.91
CA GLY A 113 -14.90 35.94 -25.96
C GLY A 113 -13.69 36.80 -25.56
N LYS A 114 -13.79 37.54 -24.45
CA LYS A 114 -12.66 38.35 -23.91
C LYS A 114 -11.38 37.55 -23.68
N LYS A 115 -11.51 36.29 -23.22
CA LYS A 115 -10.34 35.41 -23.00
C LYS A 115 -9.74 34.94 -24.33
N LEU A 116 -10.58 34.61 -25.30
CA LEU A 116 -10.15 34.21 -26.64
C LEU A 116 -9.41 35.36 -27.35
N GLU A 117 -9.91 36.59 -27.20
CA GLU A 117 -9.27 37.83 -27.67
C GLU A 117 -7.93 38.07 -26.98
N SER A 118 -7.87 37.96 -25.64
CA SER A 118 -6.62 38.08 -24.88
C SER A 118 -5.59 37.01 -25.23
N GLU A 119 -6.02 35.81 -25.65
CA GLU A 119 -5.14 34.72 -26.11
C GLU A 119 -4.75 34.88 -27.60
N GLY A 120 -5.20 35.93 -28.29
CA GLY A 120 -4.91 36.16 -29.72
C GLY A 120 -5.61 35.18 -30.66
N LYS A 121 -6.66 34.50 -30.19
CA LYS A 121 -7.39 33.42 -30.88
C LYS A 121 -8.76 33.85 -31.40
N SER A 122 -9.04 35.16 -31.40
CA SER A 122 -10.32 35.72 -31.86
C SER A 122 -10.70 35.31 -33.29
N ASN A 123 -9.72 35.02 -34.14
CA ASN A 123 -9.92 34.63 -35.54
C ASN A 123 -10.24 33.13 -35.75
N LEU A 124 -10.31 32.32 -34.69
CA LEU A 124 -10.61 30.89 -34.82
C LEU A 124 -12.09 30.65 -35.12
N SER A 125 -12.38 29.72 -36.03
CA SER A 125 -13.74 29.29 -36.30
C SER A 125 -14.36 28.60 -35.08
N MET A 126 -15.67 28.77 -34.88
CA MET A 126 -16.41 28.12 -33.80
C MET A 126 -16.20 26.59 -33.76
N LYS A 127 -16.07 25.95 -34.93
CA LYS A 127 -15.75 24.51 -35.04
C LYS A 127 -14.35 24.16 -34.52
N GLN A 128 -13.38 25.06 -34.68
CA GLN A 128 -12.02 24.86 -34.17
C GLN A 128 -12.00 25.00 -32.64
N ILE A 129 -12.72 25.99 -32.10
CA ILE A 129 -12.86 26.19 -30.65
C ILE A 129 -13.50 24.95 -30.01
N GLN A 130 -14.61 24.45 -30.58
CA GLN A 130 -15.26 23.20 -30.14
C GLN A 130 -14.31 22.00 -30.14
N LYS A 131 -13.46 21.89 -31.18
CA LYS A 131 -12.48 20.80 -31.28
C LYS A 131 -11.38 20.91 -30.22
N GLU A 132 -10.93 22.11 -29.91
CA GLU A 132 -9.93 22.34 -28.85
C GLU A 132 -10.50 22.09 -27.46
N THR A 133 -11.73 22.56 -27.20
CA THR A 133 -12.41 22.30 -25.92
C THR A 133 -12.68 20.82 -25.72
N HIS A 134 -13.17 20.12 -26.75
CA HIS A 134 -13.37 18.67 -26.72
C HIS A 134 -12.07 17.92 -26.40
N LYS A 135 -10.96 18.27 -27.07
CA LYS A 135 -9.65 17.68 -26.78
C LYS A 135 -9.19 17.95 -25.34
N ARG A 136 -9.45 19.14 -24.80
CA ARG A 136 -9.09 19.49 -23.42
C ARG A 136 -9.90 18.65 -22.43
N VAL A 137 -11.22 18.54 -22.64
CA VAL A 137 -12.10 17.72 -21.79
C VAL A 137 -11.68 16.25 -21.83
N GLN A 138 -11.40 15.69 -23.01
CA GLN A 138 -10.91 14.32 -23.14
C GLN A 138 -9.59 14.08 -22.38
N LYS A 139 -8.63 15.02 -22.46
CA LYS A 139 -7.38 14.93 -21.70
C LYS A 139 -7.63 14.97 -20.19
N ASN A 140 -8.44 15.92 -19.72
CA ASN A 140 -8.78 16.02 -18.30
C ASN A 140 -9.48 14.75 -17.79
N LEU A 141 -10.38 14.17 -18.58
CA LEU A 141 -11.06 12.92 -18.24
C LEU A 141 -10.08 11.74 -18.14
N HIS A 142 -9.14 11.65 -19.09
CA HIS A 142 -8.10 10.63 -19.06
C HIS A 142 -7.19 10.79 -17.83
N GLU A 143 -6.73 12.01 -17.55
CA GLU A 143 -5.93 12.31 -16.37
C GLU A 143 -6.69 11.97 -15.07
N ALA A 144 -7.97 12.32 -14.98
CA ALA A 144 -8.83 11.96 -13.84
C ALA A 144 -8.97 10.44 -13.67
N ALA A 145 -9.11 9.69 -14.77
CA ALA A 145 -9.19 8.23 -14.74
C ALA A 145 -7.86 7.60 -14.24
N GLU A 146 -6.72 8.14 -14.67
CA GLU A 146 -5.41 7.70 -14.18
C GLU A 146 -5.22 8.00 -12.69
N PHE A 147 -5.62 9.20 -12.23
CA PHE A 147 -5.61 9.51 -10.79
C PHE A 147 -6.50 8.58 -9.97
N LYS A 148 -7.69 8.23 -10.48
CA LYS A 148 -8.58 7.28 -9.82
C LYS A 148 -7.93 5.90 -9.70
N LYS A 149 -7.35 5.37 -10.78
CA LYS A 149 -6.63 4.08 -10.75
C LYS A 149 -5.49 4.07 -9.74
N VAL A 150 -4.67 5.13 -9.70
CA VAL A 150 -3.56 5.23 -8.75
C VAL A 150 -4.07 5.26 -7.30
N ARG A 151 -5.15 6.00 -7.03
CA ARG A 151 -5.77 6.06 -5.71
C ARG A 151 -6.30 4.69 -5.28
N ASP A 152 -7.01 4.02 -6.18
CA ASP A 152 -7.63 2.72 -5.90
C ASP A 152 -6.55 1.64 -5.72
N ALA A 153 -5.48 1.64 -6.52
CA ALA A 153 -4.33 0.74 -6.35
C ALA A 153 -3.59 0.98 -5.02
N LYS A 154 -3.44 2.23 -4.60
CA LYS A 154 -2.85 2.57 -3.30
C LYS A 154 -3.72 2.09 -2.14
N MET A 155 -5.04 2.20 -2.27
CA MET A 155 -6.00 1.73 -1.27
C MET A 155 -5.95 0.19 -1.16
N ALA A 156 -5.98 -0.52 -2.28
CA ALA A 156 -5.84 -1.97 -2.33
C ALA A 156 -4.52 -2.44 -1.72
N ALA A 157 -3.38 -1.83 -2.09
CA ALA A 157 -2.09 -2.19 -1.52
C ALA A 157 -2.02 -1.93 0.00
N LYS A 158 -2.71 -0.91 0.50
CA LYS A 158 -2.79 -0.64 1.94
C LYS A 158 -3.65 -1.71 2.64
N GLU A 159 -4.77 -2.08 2.05
CA GLU A 159 -5.66 -3.13 2.55
C GLU A 159 -4.97 -4.49 2.60
N ASP A 160 -4.25 -4.87 1.54
CA ASP A 160 -3.46 -6.11 1.48
C ASP A 160 -2.39 -6.14 2.57
N MET A 161 -1.67 -5.03 2.78
CA MET A 161 -0.68 -4.91 3.86
C MET A 161 -1.33 -5.01 5.25
N GLU A 162 -2.53 -4.46 5.41
CA GLU A 162 -3.28 -4.52 6.68
C GLU A 162 -3.82 -5.92 6.94
N MET A 163 -4.27 -6.64 5.92
CA MET A 163 -4.67 -8.04 6.00
C MET A 163 -3.48 -8.92 6.37
N MET A 164 -2.33 -8.76 5.70
CA MET A 164 -1.11 -9.49 6.03
C MET A 164 -0.65 -9.21 7.47
N LYS A 165 -0.80 -7.98 7.94
CA LYS A 165 -0.52 -7.63 9.35
C LYS A 165 -1.50 -8.33 10.29
N ARG A 166 -2.80 -8.31 10.02
CA ARG A 166 -3.79 -9.03 10.84
C ARG A 166 -3.50 -10.52 10.89
N ASP A 167 -3.12 -11.13 9.78
CA ASP A 167 -2.76 -12.56 9.74
C ASP A 167 -1.48 -12.84 10.51
N ALA A 168 -0.48 -11.95 10.43
CA ALA A 168 0.74 -12.06 11.23
C ALA A 168 0.46 -11.88 12.73
N ASP A 169 -0.38 -10.92 13.11
CA ASP A 169 -0.81 -10.70 14.49
C ASP A 169 -1.63 -11.91 14.98
N LEU A 170 -2.57 -12.43 14.19
CA LEU A 170 -3.33 -13.64 14.53
C LEU A 170 -2.42 -14.87 14.63
N LYS A 171 -1.39 -14.99 13.80
CA LYS A 171 -0.43 -16.09 13.90
C LYS A 171 0.47 -15.98 15.13
N THR A 172 0.86 -14.76 15.52
CA THR A 172 1.72 -14.52 16.68
C THR A 172 0.97 -14.62 18.01
N TYR A 173 -0.28 -14.16 18.05
CA TYR A 173 -1.11 -14.16 19.27
C TYR A 173 -2.13 -15.32 19.32
N GLY A 174 -2.76 -15.68 18.21
CA GLY A 174 -3.77 -16.74 18.12
C GLY A 174 -3.23 -18.13 17.75
N GLY A 175 -2.02 -18.21 17.18
CA GLY A 175 -1.35 -19.47 16.82
C GLY A 175 -0.62 -20.14 18.00
N GLY A 176 -1.28 -20.30 19.15
CA GLY A 176 -0.99 -21.31 20.18
C GLY A 176 0.44 -21.49 20.71
N GLY A 177 1.31 -20.48 20.69
CA GLY A 177 2.65 -20.63 21.26
C GLY A 177 3.40 -19.35 21.60
N GLY A 178 3.19 -18.28 20.82
CA GLY A 178 3.81 -16.98 21.07
C GLY A 178 3.16 -16.19 22.21
N GLY A 179 1.83 -16.28 22.35
CA GLY A 179 1.06 -15.69 23.45
C GLY A 179 1.35 -16.40 24.77
N ASP A 180 1.15 -17.71 24.78
CA ASP A 180 1.29 -18.57 25.97
C ASP A 180 2.68 -18.45 26.61
N SER A 181 3.75 -18.39 25.81
CA SER A 181 5.12 -18.24 26.34
C SER A 181 5.34 -16.88 27.00
N LYS A 182 4.81 -15.80 26.42
CA LYS A 182 4.91 -14.45 27.00
C LYS A 182 4.02 -14.31 28.24
N GLU A 183 2.84 -14.94 28.25
CA GLU A 183 1.93 -14.98 29.39
C GLU A 183 2.50 -15.78 30.56
N ARG A 184 3.14 -16.92 30.29
CA ARG A 184 3.87 -17.71 31.29
C ARG A 184 4.99 -16.88 31.92
N GLN A 185 5.78 -16.18 31.12
CA GLN A 185 6.84 -15.30 31.63
C GLN A 185 6.29 -14.16 32.49
N PHE A 186 5.20 -13.51 32.04
CA PHE A 186 4.57 -12.43 32.81
C PHE A 186 4.00 -12.94 34.14
N THR A 187 3.36 -14.11 34.13
CA THR A 187 2.84 -14.76 35.34
C THR A 187 3.97 -15.05 36.31
N LEU A 188 5.06 -15.61 35.80
CA LEU A 188 6.27 -15.88 36.56
C LEU A 188 6.80 -14.59 37.20
N ASP A 189 7.00 -13.52 36.44
CA ASP A 189 7.50 -12.23 36.93
C ASP A 189 6.56 -11.62 37.99
N LEU A 190 5.24 -11.68 37.77
CA LEU A 190 4.25 -11.24 38.75
C LEU A 190 4.33 -12.02 40.06
N VAL A 191 4.51 -13.33 39.98
CA VAL A 191 4.68 -14.21 41.13
C VAL A 191 5.98 -13.84 41.88
N LYS A 192 7.10 -13.60 41.16
CA LYS A 192 8.36 -13.13 41.78
C LYS A 192 8.17 -11.84 42.56
N GLU A 193 7.52 -10.86 41.94
CA GLU A 193 7.33 -9.54 42.55
C GLU A 193 6.42 -9.62 43.78
N ARG A 194 5.35 -10.42 43.71
CA ARG A 194 4.48 -10.69 44.86
C ARG A 194 5.21 -11.37 46.01
N THR A 195 6.11 -12.31 45.71
CA THR A 195 6.97 -12.98 46.71
C THR A 195 7.90 -11.98 47.37
N ARG A 196 8.59 -11.14 46.59
CA ARG A 196 9.47 -10.08 47.10
C ARG A 196 8.71 -9.15 48.07
N ILE A 197 7.57 -8.61 47.64
CA ILE A 197 6.77 -7.69 48.45
C ILE A 197 6.26 -8.36 49.74
N ARG A 198 5.86 -9.63 49.68
CA ARG A 198 5.38 -10.38 50.86
C ARG A 198 6.47 -10.57 51.91
N ILE A 199 7.69 -10.85 51.47
CA ILE A 199 8.87 -11.00 52.32
C ILE A 199 9.21 -9.66 52.97
N GLU A 200 9.29 -8.58 52.19
CA GLU A 200 9.58 -7.23 52.69
C GLU A 200 8.54 -6.75 53.72
N GLN A 201 7.28 -7.19 53.58
CA GLN A 201 6.18 -6.84 54.49
C GLN A 201 6.06 -7.78 55.71
N GLY A 202 6.94 -8.76 55.87
CA GLY A 202 6.91 -9.70 57.01
C GLY A 202 5.71 -10.67 57.02
N ARG A 203 5.04 -10.84 55.87
CA ARG A 203 3.87 -11.72 55.69
C ARG A 203 4.13 -12.80 54.64
N ALA A 204 5.36 -13.30 54.62
CA ALA A 204 5.78 -14.34 53.69
C ALA A 204 4.97 -15.62 53.89
N LYS A 205 4.52 -16.24 52.79
CA LYS A 205 4.00 -17.61 52.84
C LYS A 205 5.15 -18.61 52.82
N ALA A 206 4.88 -19.88 53.17
CA ALA A 206 5.86 -20.96 53.07
C ALA A 206 6.50 -21.03 51.67
N ILE A 207 5.70 -20.92 50.60
CA ILE A 207 6.19 -20.90 49.22
C ILE A 207 7.17 -19.75 48.94
N ASP A 208 6.94 -18.57 49.53
CA ASP A 208 7.79 -17.39 49.30
C ASP A 208 9.20 -17.61 49.88
N LEU A 209 9.26 -18.21 51.07
CA LEU A 209 10.51 -18.55 51.76
C LEU A 209 11.26 -19.67 51.04
N LEU A 210 10.54 -20.70 50.57
CA LEU A 210 11.10 -21.80 49.79
C LEU A 210 11.63 -21.34 48.43
N THR A 211 10.90 -20.46 47.73
CA THR A 211 11.37 -19.86 46.48
C THR A 211 12.62 -19.00 46.70
N ARG A 212 12.68 -18.25 47.81
CA ARG A 212 13.88 -17.49 48.20
C ARG A 212 15.06 -18.43 48.50
N TYR A 213 14.82 -19.52 49.21
CA TYR A 213 15.84 -20.53 49.54
C TYR A 213 16.42 -21.21 48.29
N SER A 214 15.55 -21.61 47.34
CA SER A 214 15.96 -22.18 46.05
C SER A 214 16.86 -21.22 45.27
N ARG A 215 16.49 -19.93 45.22
CA ARG A 215 17.26 -18.87 44.55
C ARG A 215 18.58 -18.52 45.22
N TYR A 216 18.68 -18.70 46.54
CA TYR A 216 19.91 -18.48 47.26
C TYR A 216 20.99 -19.52 46.91
N ASN A 217 20.56 -20.74 46.60
CA ASN A 217 21.44 -21.82 46.13
C ASN A 217 21.84 -21.68 44.65
N ASP A 218 21.18 -20.82 43.88
CA ASP A 218 21.52 -20.56 42.48
C ASP A 218 22.77 -19.66 42.38
N PRO A 219 23.90 -20.16 41.85
CA PRO A 219 25.16 -19.40 41.76
C PRO A 219 25.09 -18.22 40.77
N THR A 220 24.06 -18.15 39.92
CA THR A 220 23.88 -17.07 38.94
C THR A 220 23.14 -15.85 39.50
N ASN A 221 22.54 -15.98 40.68
CA ASN A 221 21.77 -14.92 41.29
C ASN A 221 22.69 -13.92 42.03
N SER A 222 22.80 -12.69 41.50
CA SER A 222 23.63 -11.62 42.05
C SER A 222 22.96 -10.81 43.16
N GLU A 223 21.66 -11.00 43.39
CA GLU A 223 20.90 -10.30 44.45
C GLU A 223 20.88 -11.13 45.72
N LYS A 224 22.03 -11.22 46.40
CA LYS A 224 22.10 -11.78 47.76
C LYS A 224 21.68 -10.70 48.74
N ASP A 225 20.42 -10.72 49.16
CA ASP A 225 19.97 -9.92 50.29
C ASP A 225 20.73 -10.36 51.56
N ALA A 226 21.66 -9.53 52.01
CA ALA A 226 22.57 -9.81 53.12
C ALA A 226 21.90 -9.94 54.51
N GLU A 227 20.58 -9.71 54.58
CA GLU A 227 19.79 -9.66 55.82
C GLU A 227 18.95 -10.93 56.06
N PHE A 228 19.05 -11.94 55.19
CA PHE A 228 18.28 -13.18 55.32
C PHE A 228 19.06 -14.26 56.07
N GLU A 229 18.58 -14.65 57.25
CA GLU A 229 19.06 -15.84 57.96
C GLU A 229 18.44 -17.08 57.30
N LEU A 230 19.29 -17.86 56.62
CA LEU A 230 18.89 -19.08 55.93
C LEU A 230 18.57 -20.16 56.97
N GLU A 231 17.32 -20.55 57.07
CA GLU A 231 16.84 -21.60 57.95
C GLU A 231 16.50 -22.86 57.14
N ASP A 232 16.35 -24.00 57.81
CA ASP A 232 16.04 -25.28 57.15
C ASP A 232 14.66 -25.18 56.45
N PRO A 233 14.56 -25.55 55.15
CA PRO A 233 13.29 -25.59 54.41
C PRO A 233 12.13 -26.27 55.15
N ILE A 234 12.43 -27.31 55.94
CA ILE A 234 11.42 -28.04 56.73
C ILE A 234 10.83 -27.15 57.84
N LEU A 235 11.63 -26.25 58.43
CA LEU A 235 11.17 -25.32 59.45
C LEU A 235 10.26 -24.23 58.85
N TYR A 236 10.51 -23.80 57.61
CA TYR A 236 9.61 -22.86 56.93
C TYR A 236 8.22 -23.43 56.68
N ILE A 237 8.15 -24.72 56.34
CA ILE A 237 6.86 -25.42 56.17
C ILE A 237 6.16 -25.55 57.52
N LYS A 238 6.85 -26.05 58.56
CA LYS A 238 6.26 -26.25 59.89
C LYS A 238 5.82 -24.95 60.58
N SER A 239 6.49 -23.84 60.33
CA SER A 239 6.17 -22.56 60.97
C SER A 239 5.00 -21.83 60.29
N ASN A 240 4.86 -21.97 58.97
CA ASN A 240 3.87 -21.26 58.16
C ASN A 240 2.64 -22.10 57.79
N CYS A 241 2.78 -23.41 57.66
CA CYS A 241 1.65 -24.34 57.42
C CYS A 241 1.22 -24.96 58.74
N LYS A 242 0.19 -24.38 59.38
CA LYS A 242 -0.31 -24.86 60.69
C LYS A 242 -1.55 -25.74 60.55
N THR A 243 -2.27 -25.57 59.44
CA THR A 243 -3.48 -26.34 59.10
C THR A 243 -3.22 -27.25 57.90
N ILE A 244 -4.10 -28.23 57.69
CA ILE A 244 -4.05 -29.11 56.51
C ILE A 244 -4.33 -28.30 55.24
N ASP A 245 -5.26 -27.35 55.30
CA ASP A 245 -5.59 -26.45 54.19
C ASP A 245 -4.38 -25.63 53.73
N ASP A 246 -3.55 -25.12 54.66
CA ASP A 246 -2.31 -24.39 54.31
C ASP A 246 -1.28 -25.29 53.58
N LEU A 247 -1.30 -26.60 53.85
CA LEU A 247 -0.41 -27.57 53.21
C LEU A 247 -0.92 -27.95 51.82
N GLU A 248 -2.24 -28.09 51.66
CA GLU A 248 -2.89 -28.29 50.35
C GLU A 248 -2.64 -27.09 49.43
N ASP A 249 -2.81 -25.86 49.94
CA ASP A 249 -2.48 -24.61 49.24
C ASP A 249 -1.01 -24.58 48.82
N LEU A 250 -0.09 -24.98 49.70
CA LEU A 250 1.33 -25.04 49.39
C LEU A 250 1.63 -26.06 48.28
N LEU A 251 0.98 -27.23 48.28
CA LEU A 251 1.14 -28.24 47.24
C LEU A 251 0.61 -27.76 45.88
N GLU A 252 -0.48 -27.00 45.86
CA GLU A 252 -0.97 -26.35 44.64
C GLU A 252 -0.01 -25.27 44.15
N ASP A 253 0.47 -24.40 45.04
CA ASP A 253 1.47 -23.38 44.73
C ASP A 253 2.74 -24.02 44.14
N ILE A 254 3.29 -25.09 44.73
CA ILE A 254 4.47 -25.81 44.21
C ILE A 254 4.24 -26.34 42.79
N LYS A 255 3.05 -26.88 42.48
CA LYS A 255 2.73 -27.33 41.11
C LYS A 255 2.78 -26.17 40.11
N THR A 256 2.21 -25.01 40.47
CA THR A 256 2.24 -23.83 39.60
C THR A 256 3.67 -23.34 39.36
N TYR A 257 4.53 -23.34 40.38
CA TYR A 257 5.94 -22.98 40.23
C TYR A 257 6.70 -23.94 39.32
N ARG A 258 6.45 -25.24 39.43
CA ARG A 258 7.08 -26.26 38.56
C ARG A 258 6.66 -26.12 37.10
N GLU A 259 5.42 -25.72 36.83
CA GLU A 259 4.94 -25.45 35.47
C GLU A 259 5.50 -24.14 34.86
N LEU A 260 5.91 -23.20 35.70
CA LEU A 260 6.43 -21.89 35.31
C LEU A 260 7.97 -21.87 35.21
N GLU A 261 8.68 -22.48 36.16
CA GLU A 261 10.15 -22.53 36.20
C GLU A 261 10.69 -23.82 35.57
N SER A 262 11.11 -23.75 34.30
CA SER A 262 11.69 -24.90 33.56
C SER A 262 13.20 -25.11 33.83
N ASN A 263 13.63 -25.07 35.09
CA ASN A 263 15.02 -25.35 35.47
C ASN A 263 15.13 -26.73 36.13
N PHE A 264 16.10 -27.55 35.70
CA PHE A 264 16.25 -28.93 36.20
C PHE A 264 16.60 -29.00 37.69
N GLU A 265 17.44 -28.08 38.18
CA GLU A 265 17.85 -28.04 39.59
C GLU A 265 16.71 -27.60 40.52
N THR A 266 15.89 -26.63 40.08
CA THR A 266 14.71 -26.21 40.84
C THR A 266 13.62 -27.28 40.83
N ASP A 267 13.49 -28.02 39.73
CA ASP A 267 12.52 -29.12 39.61
C ASP A 267 12.81 -30.26 40.61
N ILE A 268 14.09 -30.65 40.78
CA ILE A 268 14.49 -31.63 41.80
C ILE A 268 14.13 -31.12 43.19
N PHE A 269 14.49 -29.87 43.51
CA PHE A 269 14.18 -29.26 44.80
C PHE A 269 12.67 -29.27 45.10
N TRP A 270 11.84 -28.87 44.14
CA TRP A 270 10.39 -28.85 44.31
C TRP A 270 9.80 -30.27 44.48
N ASN A 271 10.34 -31.27 43.80
CA ASN A 271 9.93 -32.67 43.98
C ASN A 271 10.32 -33.24 45.35
N ASP A 272 11.50 -32.89 45.86
CA ASP A 272 11.94 -33.28 47.19
C ASP A 272 11.04 -32.66 48.27
N ILE A 273 10.74 -31.36 48.15
CA ILE A 273 9.82 -30.66 49.05
C ILE A 273 8.40 -31.25 48.96
N GLN A 274 7.91 -31.57 47.77
CA GLN A 274 6.60 -32.21 47.58
C GLN A 274 6.52 -33.59 48.24
N THR A 275 7.63 -34.31 48.37
CA THR A 275 7.67 -35.63 49.03
C THR A 275 7.64 -35.52 50.56
N ILE A 276 8.09 -34.37 51.10
CA ILE A 276 8.15 -34.10 52.54
C ILE A 276 6.82 -33.55 53.08
N CYS A 277 6.10 -32.79 52.26
CA CYS A 277 4.74 -32.28 52.55
C CYS A 277 3.71 -33.40 52.58
#